data_AF-A0A3Q7G3L5-F1
#
_entry.id   AF-A0A3Q7G3L5-F1
#
_cell.length_a   1.000
_cell.length_b   1.000
_cell.length_c   1.000
_cell.angle_alpha   90.00
_cell.angle_beta   90.00
_cell.angle_gamma   90.00
#
_symmetry.space_group_name_H-M   'P 1'
#
loop_
_entity.id
_entity.type
_entity.pdbx_description
1 polymer ?
#
loop_
_entity_poly.entity_id
_entity_poly.type
_entity_poly.pdbx_seq_one_letter_code
_entity_poly.pdbx_strand_id
1 'polypeptide(L)'
;MVTIQDAWRRHRSDLKLNYYDPYDNDAVRMAKKPGHIPECQFKELLKYWNSEKFKKMSETNAKNRKKLMNPHTAGKKSFALVRNKLEKDKETVSSKDLFVVTRTKKPGRLYKASNEDTTSKIAEMEEIEKQISINGEYVDAFSSVMGPKHPGRLRLYGAGVTKTTLKKKVGNSESTLSATTDGMQQKQERMQKMEKQMEEQKKIVRQEVIVDVIA
;
A
#
# COMPACT_ATOMS: atom_id res chain seq x y z
N MET A 1 4.81 -6.47 -8.47
CA MET A 1 4.23 -6.60 -9.81
C MET A 1 3.46 -5.32 -10.11
N VAL A 2 3.72 -4.66 -11.24
CA VAL A 2 2.93 -3.51 -11.71
C VAL A 2 1.78 -4.08 -12.53
N THR A 3 0.53 -3.73 -12.22
CA THR A 3 -0.61 -4.17 -13.03
C THR A 3 -0.66 -3.38 -14.34
N ILE A 4 -1.28 -3.96 -15.38
CA ILE A 4 -1.51 -3.25 -16.66
C ILE A 4 -2.27 -1.93 -16.40
N GLN A 5 -3.24 -1.95 -15.49
CA GLN A 5 -3.99 -0.76 -15.09
C GLN A 5 -3.10 0.32 -14.45
N ASP A 6 -2.16 -0.06 -13.59
CA ASP A 6 -1.20 0.88 -12.99
C ASP A 6 -0.26 1.47 -14.04
N ALA A 7 0.22 0.66 -14.97
CA ALA A 7 1.08 1.10 -16.07
C ALA A 7 0.34 2.13 -16.94
N TRP A 8 -0.90 1.82 -17.33
CA TRP A 8 -1.75 2.75 -18.08
C TRP A 8 -2.04 4.04 -17.33
N ARG A 9 -2.30 3.97 -16.02
CA ARG A 9 -2.52 5.16 -15.18
C ARG A 9 -1.27 6.05 -15.12
N ARG A 10 -0.08 5.46 -14.95
CA ARG A 10 1.19 6.23 -14.96
C ARG A 10 1.44 6.86 -16.31
N HIS A 11 1.32 6.08 -17.38
CA HIS A 11 1.49 6.58 -18.74
C HIS A 11 0.60 7.79 -19.02
N ARG A 12 -0.71 7.72 -18.74
CA ARG A 12 -1.61 8.88 -18.88
C ARG A 12 -1.23 10.08 -18.00
N SER A 13 -0.72 9.82 -16.79
CA SER A 13 -0.24 10.89 -15.90
C SER A 13 0.98 11.59 -16.50
N ASP A 14 1.94 10.83 -17.01
CA ASP A 14 3.16 11.35 -17.63
C ASP A 14 2.84 12.12 -18.91
N LEU A 15 1.88 11.63 -19.70
CA LEU A 15 1.40 12.35 -20.88
C LEU A 15 0.78 13.68 -20.52
N LYS A 16 -0.05 13.71 -19.47
CA LYS A 16 -0.67 14.95 -19.04
C LYS A 16 0.39 15.95 -18.58
N LEU A 17 1.34 15.51 -17.76
CA LEU A 17 2.40 16.36 -17.22
C LEU A 17 3.29 16.97 -18.32
N ASN A 18 3.61 16.20 -19.36
CA ASN A 18 4.58 16.62 -20.37
C ASN A 18 3.94 17.29 -21.60
N TYR A 19 2.68 16.98 -21.92
CA TYR A 19 2.06 17.38 -23.19
C TYR A 19 0.72 18.10 -23.04
N TYR A 20 0.12 18.14 -21.84
CA TYR A 20 -1.12 18.88 -21.58
C TYR A 20 -0.88 20.08 -20.67
N ASP A 21 -0.35 19.84 -19.47
CA ASP A 21 -0.15 20.87 -18.44
C ASP A 21 0.84 22.00 -18.87
N PRO A 22 1.87 21.78 -19.71
CA PRO A 22 2.80 22.85 -20.12
C PRO A 22 2.27 23.84 -21.17
N TYR A 23 1.13 23.55 -21.79
CA TYR A 23 0.59 24.36 -22.89
C TYR A 23 -0.85 24.74 -22.60
N ASP A 24 -1.27 25.96 -22.92
CA ASP A 24 -2.63 26.42 -22.61
C ASP A 24 -3.66 25.99 -23.66
N ASN A 25 -3.25 25.93 -24.93
CA ASN A 25 -4.15 25.70 -26.06
C ASN A 25 -4.04 24.29 -26.67
N ASP A 26 -5.18 23.67 -26.98
CA ASP A 26 -5.26 22.35 -27.61
C ASP A 26 -4.56 22.29 -28.97
N ALA A 27 -4.57 23.37 -29.76
CA ALA A 27 -3.86 23.42 -31.03
C ALA A 27 -2.34 23.22 -30.84
N VAL A 28 -1.77 23.86 -29.82
CA VAL A 28 -0.35 23.72 -29.48
C VAL A 28 -0.06 22.32 -28.93
N ARG A 29 -0.95 21.80 -28.07
CA ARG A 29 -0.85 20.43 -27.53
C ARG A 29 -0.85 19.39 -28.66
N MET A 30 -1.73 19.55 -29.65
CA MET A 30 -1.81 18.68 -30.83
C MET A 30 -0.53 18.74 -31.68
N ALA A 31 0.01 19.93 -31.92
CA ALA A 31 1.26 20.10 -32.66
C ALA A 31 2.47 19.49 -31.93
N LYS A 32 2.46 19.48 -30.59
CA LYS A 32 3.51 18.91 -29.74
C LYS A 32 3.24 17.46 -29.31
N LYS A 33 2.24 16.80 -29.89
CA LYS A 33 1.87 15.42 -29.57
C LYS A 33 3.07 14.46 -29.70
N PRO A 34 3.22 13.48 -28.80
CA PRO A 34 4.25 12.44 -28.95
C PRO A 34 4.08 11.65 -30.25
N GLY A 35 5.18 11.32 -30.92
CA GLY A 35 5.17 10.57 -32.19
C GLY A 35 4.59 9.15 -32.05
N HIS A 36 4.81 8.49 -30.90
CA HIS A 36 4.37 7.11 -30.64
C HIS A 36 2.88 6.97 -30.30
N ILE A 37 2.13 8.08 -30.19
CA ILE A 37 0.70 8.05 -29.86
C ILE A 37 -0.12 8.38 -31.09
N PRO A 38 -1.08 7.55 -31.50
CA PRO A 38 -2.01 7.88 -32.58
C PRO A 38 -2.75 9.20 -32.34
N GLU A 39 -2.95 9.98 -33.39
CA GLU A 39 -3.59 11.29 -33.29
C GLU A 39 -5.02 11.20 -32.74
N CYS A 40 -5.79 10.18 -33.15
CA CYS A 40 -7.14 9.93 -32.65
C CYS A 40 -7.17 9.75 -31.13
N GLN A 41 -6.26 8.93 -30.59
CA GLN A 41 -6.17 8.66 -29.15
C GLN A 41 -5.79 9.93 -28.38
N PHE A 42 -4.87 10.73 -28.91
CA PHE A 42 -4.48 11.98 -28.25
C PHE A 42 -5.62 13.01 -28.24
N LYS A 43 -6.39 13.13 -29.33
CA LYS A 43 -7.60 13.97 -29.38
C LYS A 43 -8.63 13.56 -28.33
N GLU A 44 -8.86 12.26 -28.16
CA GLU A 44 -9.76 11.74 -27.12
C GLU A 44 -9.27 12.09 -25.71
N LEU A 45 -7.96 11.99 -25.47
CA LEU A 45 -7.36 12.38 -24.19
C LEU A 45 -7.52 13.88 -23.90
N LEU A 46 -7.30 14.75 -24.90
CA LEU A 46 -7.55 16.19 -24.74
C LEU A 46 -9.01 16.46 -24.39
N LYS A 47 -9.96 15.86 -25.12
CA LYS A 47 -11.39 15.96 -24.82
C LYS A 47 -11.71 15.48 -23.40
N TYR A 48 -11.11 14.38 -22.96
CA TYR A 48 -11.28 13.85 -21.61
C TYR A 48 -10.73 14.81 -20.54
N TRP A 49 -9.51 15.32 -20.69
CA TRP A 49 -8.89 16.23 -19.73
C TRP A 49 -9.58 17.60 -19.68
N ASN A 50 -10.10 18.08 -20.81
CA ASN A 50 -10.86 19.32 -20.90
C ASN A 50 -12.28 19.21 -20.34
N SER A 51 -12.80 17.98 -20.18
CA SER A 51 -14.15 17.77 -19.63
C SER A 51 -14.29 18.34 -18.21
N GLU A 52 -15.43 19.00 -17.96
CA GLU A 52 -15.74 19.58 -16.65
C GLU A 52 -15.75 18.51 -15.55
N LYS A 53 -16.29 17.32 -15.86
CA LYS A 53 -16.30 16.16 -14.96
C LYS A 53 -14.89 15.80 -14.50
N PHE A 54 -13.92 15.76 -15.42
CA PHE A 54 -12.53 15.44 -15.06
C PHE A 54 -11.90 16.55 -14.23
N LYS A 55 -12.06 17.82 -14.61
CA LYS A 55 -11.53 18.97 -13.86
C LYS A 55 -12.03 18.99 -12.42
N LYS A 56 -13.35 18.87 -12.23
CA LYS A 56 -13.99 18.80 -10.89
C LYS A 56 -13.48 17.63 -10.05
N MET A 57 -13.35 16.45 -10.66
CA MET A 57 -12.79 15.27 -9.99
C MET A 57 -11.33 15.48 -9.60
N SER A 58 -10.52 16.05 -10.50
CA SER A 58 -9.10 16.35 -10.27
C SER A 58 -8.91 17.33 -9.11
N GLU A 59 -9.67 18.42 -9.09
CA GLU A 59 -9.64 19.42 -8.01
C GLU A 59 -10.06 18.83 -6.66
N THR A 60 -11.14 18.05 -6.65
CA THR A 60 -11.62 17.37 -5.43
C THR A 60 -10.55 16.41 -4.91
N ASN A 61 -9.93 15.63 -5.77
CA ASN A 61 -8.87 14.70 -5.41
C ASN A 61 -7.62 15.44 -4.90
N ALA A 62 -7.27 16.58 -5.49
CA ALA A 62 -6.17 17.42 -5.01
C ALA A 62 -6.46 17.99 -3.62
N LYS A 63 -7.67 18.53 -3.39
CA LYS A 63 -8.13 19.00 -2.07
C LYS A 63 -8.11 17.87 -1.03
N ASN A 64 -8.59 16.68 -1.39
CA ASN A 64 -8.57 15.52 -0.49
C ASN A 64 -7.15 15.01 -0.20
N ARG A 65 -6.25 15.05 -1.19
CA ARG A 65 -4.85 14.69 -1.00
C ARG A 65 -4.14 15.65 -0.04
N LYS A 66 -4.43 16.95 -0.11
CA LYS A 66 -3.89 17.94 0.83
C LYS A 66 -4.31 17.67 2.27
N LYS A 67 -5.49 17.08 2.51
CA LYS A 67 -5.96 16.70 3.86
C LYS A 67 -5.21 15.52 4.51
N LEU A 68 -4.36 14.80 3.75
CA LEU A 68 -3.58 13.69 4.28
C LEU A 68 -2.30 14.19 4.98
N MET A 69 -2.40 14.48 6.27
CA MET A 69 -1.32 15.11 7.05
C MET A 69 -0.32 14.12 7.67
N ASN A 70 -0.73 12.88 7.94
CA ASN A 70 0.11 11.87 8.61
C ASN A 70 0.26 10.56 7.80
N PRO A 71 0.89 10.62 6.61
CA PRO A 71 1.13 9.44 5.78
C PRO A 71 2.08 8.46 6.47
N HIS A 72 1.80 7.16 6.35
CA HIS A 72 2.69 6.12 6.84
C HIS A 72 3.98 6.04 6.01
N THR A 73 5.08 5.65 6.67
CA THR A 73 6.44 5.53 6.13
C THR A 73 6.92 4.07 6.07
N ALA A 74 6.08 3.10 6.44
CA ALA A 74 6.40 1.66 6.46
C ALA A 74 6.72 1.06 5.06
N GLY A 75 6.43 1.79 3.97
CA GLY A 75 6.73 1.37 2.61
C GLY A 75 5.90 0.14 2.19
N LYS A 76 6.55 -0.87 1.62
CA LYS A 76 5.90 -2.13 1.20
C LYS A 76 5.54 -3.07 2.36
N LYS A 77 5.95 -2.74 3.59
CA LYS A 77 5.63 -3.56 4.77
C LYS A 77 4.17 -3.32 5.16
N SER A 78 3.36 -4.38 5.17
CA SER A 78 1.98 -4.30 5.62
C SER A 78 1.92 -4.03 7.13
N PHE A 79 0.83 -3.43 7.60
CA PHE A 79 0.63 -3.20 9.03
C PHE A 79 0.52 -4.50 9.83
N ALA A 80 0.05 -5.59 9.21
CA ALA A 80 0.06 -6.93 9.84
C ALA A 80 1.50 -7.42 10.09
N LEU A 81 2.42 -7.23 9.13
CA LEU A 81 3.83 -7.58 9.32
C LEU A 81 4.52 -6.69 10.35
N VAL A 82 4.16 -5.41 10.42
CA VAL A 82 4.69 -4.50 11.45
C VAL A 82 4.19 -4.95 12.83
N ARG A 83 2.89 -5.26 12.96
CA ARG A 83 2.30 -5.75 14.20
C ARG A 83 2.95 -7.06 14.67
N ASN A 84 3.07 -8.05 13.79
CA ASN A 84 3.69 -9.33 14.14
C ASN A 84 5.14 -9.18 14.64
N LYS A 85 5.89 -8.19 14.12
CA LYS A 85 7.23 -7.89 14.63
C LYS A 85 7.18 -7.27 16.02
N LEU A 86 6.28 -6.32 16.23
CA LEU A 86 6.11 -5.69 17.54
C LEU A 86 5.64 -6.68 18.61
N GLU A 87 4.79 -7.66 18.25
CA GLU A 87 4.31 -8.72 19.16
C GLU A 87 5.42 -9.69 19.59
N LYS A 88 6.56 -9.74 18.87
CA LYS A 88 7.72 -10.52 19.30
C LYS A 88 8.57 -9.79 20.34
N ASP A 89 8.58 -8.46 20.27
CA ASP A 89 9.39 -7.60 21.14
C ASP A 89 8.60 -7.10 22.36
N LYS A 90 7.27 -7.04 22.26
CA LYS A 90 6.34 -6.56 23.29
C LYS A 90 5.16 -7.52 23.43
N GLU A 91 4.77 -7.82 24.67
CA GLU A 91 3.65 -8.72 24.99
C GLU A 91 2.29 -8.16 24.50
N THR A 92 2.09 -6.84 24.62
CA THR A 92 0.88 -6.17 24.13
C THR A 92 1.24 -5.00 23.22
N VAL A 93 0.73 -5.03 21.98
CA VAL A 93 0.95 -3.96 20.99
C VAL A 93 -0.26 -3.04 20.93
N SER A 94 -0.09 -1.79 21.36
CA SER A 94 -1.15 -0.78 21.31
C SER A 94 -1.35 -0.19 19.91
N SER A 95 -2.49 0.49 19.70
CA SER A 95 -2.72 1.26 18.47
C SER A 95 -1.72 2.40 18.32
N LYS A 96 -1.30 3.02 19.44
CA LYS A 96 -0.27 4.07 19.45
C LYS A 96 1.08 3.52 18.99
N ASP A 97 1.53 2.37 19.53
CA ASP A 97 2.79 1.75 19.12
C ASP A 97 2.84 1.54 17.61
N LEU A 98 1.77 0.97 17.06
CA LEU A 98 1.68 0.74 15.63
C LEU A 98 1.63 2.05 14.84
N PHE A 99 0.96 3.08 15.33
CA PHE A 99 0.96 4.41 14.71
C PHE A 99 2.37 5.00 14.68
N VAL A 100 3.06 5.07 15.82
CA VAL A 100 4.43 5.58 15.94
C VAL A 100 5.34 4.86 14.95
N VAL A 101 5.47 3.54 15.07
CA VAL A 101 6.41 2.73 14.26
C VAL A 101 6.15 2.87 12.76
N THR A 102 4.89 2.94 12.36
CA THR A 102 4.54 3.05 10.93
C THR A 102 4.68 4.47 10.36
N ARG A 103 4.86 5.49 11.21
CA ARG A 103 5.07 6.89 10.79
C ARG A 103 6.46 7.42 11.11
N THR A 104 7.27 6.70 11.90
CA THR A 104 8.67 7.07 12.15
C THR A 104 9.43 7.14 10.84
N LYS A 105 10.08 8.28 10.60
CA LYS A 105 10.95 8.49 9.44
C LYS A 105 12.30 7.81 9.69
N LYS A 106 12.89 7.23 8.65
CA LYS A 106 14.20 6.60 8.75
C LYS A 106 15.29 7.68 8.82
N PRO A 107 16.30 7.55 9.70
CA PRO A 107 17.44 8.46 9.69
C PRO A 107 18.16 8.40 8.34
N GLY A 108 18.68 9.53 7.88
CA GLY A 108 19.39 9.65 6.60
C GLY A 108 18.52 9.63 5.34
N ARG A 109 17.20 9.46 5.45
CA ARG A 109 16.29 9.53 4.29
C ARG A 109 15.63 10.90 4.19
N LEU A 110 15.70 11.52 3.01
CA LEU A 110 14.98 12.76 2.72
C LEU A 110 13.49 12.47 2.45
N TYR A 111 12.61 13.27 3.05
CA TYR A 111 11.16 13.19 2.87
C TYR A 111 10.63 14.52 2.34
N LYS A 112 9.77 14.46 1.32
CA LYS A 112 9.18 15.66 0.69
C LYS A 112 8.14 16.37 1.60
N ALA A 113 7.48 15.63 2.49
CA ALA A 113 6.45 16.17 3.38
C ALA A 113 7.02 16.41 4.79
N SER A 114 6.53 17.46 5.46
CA SER A 114 6.83 17.72 6.87
C SER A 114 6.32 16.57 7.75
N ASN A 115 6.91 16.41 8.94
CA ASN A 115 6.47 15.47 9.97
C ASN A 115 5.72 16.15 11.13
N GLU A 116 5.54 17.47 11.09
CA GLU A 116 5.00 18.28 12.19
C GLU A 116 3.67 17.73 12.74
N ASP A 117 2.66 17.54 11.89
CA ASP A 117 1.36 16.99 12.30
C ASP A 117 1.50 15.59 12.93
N THR A 118 2.43 14.78 12.43
CA THR A 118 2.68 13.45 12.98
C THR A 118 3.34 13.54 14.34
N THR A 119 4.33 14.41 14.51
CA THR A 119 5.02 14.61 15.78
C THR A 119 4.09 15.20 16.84
N SER A 120 3.26 16.19 16.48
CA SER A 120 2.26 16.76 17.40
C SER A 120 1.28 15.70 17.88
N LYS A 121 0.74 14.89 16.97
CA LYS A 121 -0.19 13.81 17.34
C LYS A 121 0.44 12.72 18.20
N ILE A 122 1.72 12.42 17.99
CA ILE A 122 2.44 11.45 18.84
C ILE A 122 2.60 12.03 20.25
N ALA A 123 2.95 13.31 20.37
CA ALA A 123 3.07 13.98 21.66
C ALA A 123 1.73 14.04 22.40
N GLU A 124 0.63 14.37 21.72
CA GLU A 124 -0.73 14.33 22.30
C GLU A 124 -1.09 12.91 22.80
N MET A 125 -0.76 11.87 22.03
CA MET A 125 -0.97 10.48 22.46
C MET A 125 -0.11 10.10 23.68
N GLU A 126 1.11 10.64 23.80
CA GLU A 126 1.97 10.47 24.98
C GLU A 126 1.43 11.15 26.21
N GLU A 127 0.87 12.36 26.07
CA GLU A 127 0.26 13.09 27.17
C GLU A 127 -0.98 12.38 27.72
N ILE A 128 -1.85 11.87 26.83
CA ILE A 128 -3.04 11.11 27.23
C ILE A 128 -2.65 9.83 27.98
N GLU A 129 -1.64 9.09 27.51
CA GLU A 129 -1.18 7.89 28.22
C GLU A 129 -0.62 8.19 29.61
N LYS A 130 0.07 9.32 29.78
CA LYS A 130 0.53 9.77 31.11
C LYS A 130 -0.65 10.07 32.03
N GLN A 131 -1.68 10.75 31.54
CA GLN A 131 -2.88 11.05 32.33
C GLN A 131 -3.65 9.78 32.73
N ILE A 132 -3.76 8.80 31.83
CA ILE A 132 -4.37 7.49 32.12
C ILE A 132 -3.63 6.77 33.26
N SER A 133 -2.31 6.81 33.26
CA SER A 133 -1.50 6.18 34.31
C SER A 133 -1.73 6.80 35.70
N ILE A 134 -2.23 8.04 35.76
CA ILE A 134 -2.51 8.76 37.01
C ILE A 134 -3.96 8.51 37.44
N ASN A 135 -4.91 8.57 36.50
CA ASN A 135 -6.35 8.54 36.80
C ASN A 135 -6.94 7.12 36.85
N GLY A 136 -6.24 6.11 36.30
CA GLY A 136 -6.68 4.71 36.29
C GLY A 136 -7.78 4.38 35.28
N GLU A 137 -8.30 5.36 34.52
CA GLU A 137 -9.33 5.15 33.51
C GLU A 137 -8.71 4.79 32.15
N TYR A 138 -9.03 3.60 31.62
CA TYR A 138 -8.50 3.17 30.33
C TYR A 138 -9.14 3.96 29.17
N VAL A 139 -8.32 4.74 28.47
CA VAL A 139 -8.71 5.45 27.25
C VAL A 139 -7.74 5.09 26.11
N ASP A 140 -8.25 4.75 24.92
CA ASP A 140 -7.40 4.52 23.75
C ASP A 140 -6.88 5.86 23.21
N ALA A 141 -5.67 6.25 23.63
CA ALA A 141 -5.02 7.50 23.25
C ALA A 141 -5.03 7.75 21.73
N PHE A 142 -4.88 6.69 20.92
CA PHE A 142 -4.96 6.81 19.48
C PHE A 142 -6.35 7.26 19.01
N SER A 143 -7.42 6.65 19.51
CA SER A 143 -8.79 7.00 19.12
C SER A 143 -9.20 8.37 19.63
N SER A 144 -8.68 8.81 20.77
CA SER A 144 -8.90 10.17 21.30
C SER A 144 -8.31 11.25 20.38
N VAL A 145 -7.04 11.10 19.98
CA VAL A 145 -6.36 12.08 19.11
C VAL A 145 -6.85 12.03 17.67
N MET A 146 -7.04 10.82 17.14
CA MET A 146 -7.38 10.64 15.72
C MET A 146 -8.89 10.72 15.46
N GLY A 147 -9.71 10.69 16.51
CA GLY A 147 -11.15 10.64 16.45
C GLY A 147 -11.69 9.25 16.07
N PRO A 148 -13.03 9.12 16.01
CA PRO A 148 -13.69 7.85 15.79
C PRO A 148 -13.32 7.23 14.44
N LYS A 149 -13.28 5.89 14.43
CA LYS A 149 -13.04 5.10 13.22
C LYS A 149 -14.16 5.31 12.21
N HIS A 150 -13.80 5.58 10.95
CA HIS A 150 -14.77 5.73 9.88
C HIS A 150 -15.61 4.46 9.65
N PRO A 151 -16.88 4.59 9.25
CA PRO A 151 -17.68 3.47 8.76
C PRO A 151 -16.96 2.77 7.59
N GLY A 152 -16.90 1.44 7.62
CA GLY A 152 -16.37 0.64 6.50
C GLY A 152 -14.83 0.57 6.36
N ARG A 153 -14.03 1.20 7.24
CA ARG A 153 -12.57 1.00 7.22
C ARG A 153 -11.92 1.15 8.58
N LEU A 154 -11.10 0.16 8.95
CA LEU A 154 -10.34 0.19 10.19
C LEU A 154 -8.95 0.81 9.98
N ARG A 155 -8.67 1.92 10.65
CA ARG A 155 -7.33 2.54 10.66
C ARG A 155 -6.33 1.59 11.31
N LEU A 156 -5.10 1.55 10.78
CA LEU A 156 -3.99 0.71 11.25
C LEU A 156 -4.09 -0.80 11.00
N TYR A 157 -5.11 -1.30 10.31
CA TYR A 157 -5.23 -2.74 9.99
C TYR A 157 -4.92 -3.07 8.52
N GLY A 158 -4.61 -2.07 7.70
CA GLY A 158 -4.28 -2.24 6.29
C GLY A 158 -5.46 -1.91 5.37
N ALA A 159 -5.35 -2.32 4.10
CA ALA A 159 -6.40 -2.12 3.10
C ALA A 159 -7.52 -3.16 3.29
N GLY A 160 -8.78 -2.74 3.11
CA GLY A 160 -9.94 -3.63 3.08
C GLY A 160 -10.43 -4.19 4.43
N VAL A 161 -9.71 -3.97 5.54
CA VAL A 161 -10.14 -4.48 6.85
C VAL A 161 -11.26 -3.62 7.43
N THR A 162 -12.37 -4.25 7.77
CA THR A 162 -13.54 -3.62 8.39
C THR A 162 -13.85 -4.26 9.75
N LYS A 163 -14.66 -3.58 10.57
CA LYS A 163 -15.09 -4.13 11.87
C LYS A 163 -15.83 -5.46 11.72
N THR A 164 -16.65 -5.61 10.68
CA THR A 164 -17.42 -6.84 10.40
C THR A 164 -16.50 -7.99 9.99
N THR A 165 -15.46 -7.72 9.19
CA THR A 165 -14.46 -8.74 8.82
C THR A 165 -13.73 -9.30 10.05
N LEU A 166 -13.41 -8.45 11.03
CA LEU A 166 -12.78 -8.90 12.28
C LEU A 166 -13.75 -9.71 13.15
N LYS A 167 -14.98 -9.25 13.33
CA LYS A 167 -16.00 -9.98 14.13
C LYS A 167 -16.29 -11.36 13.57
N LYS A 168 -16.41 -11.51 12.24
CA LYS A 168 -16.61 -12.81 11.58
C LYS A 168 -15.45 -13.78 11.84
N LYS A 169 -14.22 -13.27 12.03
CA LYS A 169 -13.06 -14.12 12.34
C LYS A 169 -13.05 -14.61 13.80
N VAL A 170 -13.53 -13.79 14.74
CA VAL A 170 -13.62 -14.16 16.17
C VAL A 170 -14.71 -15.23 16.40
N GLY A 171 -15.80 -15.20 15.63
CA GLY A 171 -16.86 -16.22 15.73
C GLY A 171 -16.61 -17.51 14.94
N ASN A 172 -15.53 -17.60 14.16
CA ASN A 172 -15.27 -18.71 13.23
C ASN A 172 -13.84 -19.26 13.36
N SER A 173 -13.18 -18.97 14.48
CA SER A 173 -11.74 -19.20 14.70
C SER A 173 -11.36 -20.68 14.66
N GLU A 174 -12.24 -21.59 15.07
CA GLU A 174 -11.92 -23.03 15.06
C GLU A 174 -11.94 -23.65 13.66
N SER A 175 -12.95 -23.35 12.82
CA SER A 175 -13.10 -24.02 11.52
C SER A 175 -12.24 -23.41 10.40
N THR A 176 -11.84 -22.14 10.53
CA THR A 176 -11.08 -21.46 9.48
C THR A 176 -9.58 -21.70 9.63
N LEU A 177 -9.06 -21.86 10.86
CA LEU A 177 -7.65 -22.12 11.10
C LEU A 177 -7.23 -23.46 10.48
N SER A 178 -7.98 -24.55 10.69
CA SER A 178 -7.69 -25.86 10.10
C SER A 178 -7.64 -25.80 8.57
N ALA A 179 -8.66 -25.24 7.92
CA ALA A 179 -8.74 -25.15 6.46
C ALA A 179 -7.63 -24.28 5.84
N THR A 180 -7.17 -23.24 6.55
CA THR A 180 -6.07 -22.38 6.06
C THR A 180 -4.70 -23.05 6.26
N THR A 181 -4.55 -23.84 7.32
CA THR A 181 -3.30 -24.56 7.63
C THR A 181 -3.10 -25.74 6.66
N ASP A 182 -4.16 -26.49 6.36
CA ASP A 182 -4.17 -27.57 5.36
C ASP A 182 -3.86 -27.03 3.96
N GLY A 183 -4.48 -25.92 3.57
CA GLY A 183 -4.22 -25.28 2.28
C GLY A 183 -2.78 -24.75 2.14
N MET A 184 -2.15 -24.34 3.24
CA MET A 184 -0.73 -23.94 3.27
C MET A 184 0.20 -25.13 3.18
N GLN A 185 -0.06 -26.21 3.92
CA GLN A 185 0.72 -27.46 3.85
C GLN A 185 0.67 -28.06 2.44
N GLN A 186 -0.52 -28.17 1.84
CA GLN A 186 -0.68 -28.72 0.50
C GLN A 186 0.07 -27.89 -0.57
N LYS A 187 0.14 -26.56 -0.40
CA LYS A 187 0.93 -25.70 -1.29
C LYS A 187 2.44 -25.88 -1.08
N GLN A 188 2.87 -26.08 0.17
CA GLN A 188 4.27 -26.30 0.50
C GLN A 188 4.77 -27.64 -0.03
N GLU A 189 3.97 -28.70 0.07
CA GLU A 189 4.26 -30.00 -0.53
C GLU A 189 4.33 -29.93 -2.07
N ARG A 190 3.40 -29.21 -2.71
CA ARG A 190 3.45 -28.98 -4.17
C ARG A 190 4.71 -28.22 -4.58
N MET A 191 5.14 -27.24 -3.79
CA MET A 191 6.36 -26.48 -4.05
C MET A 191 7.60 -27.37 -3.94
N GLN A 192 7.70 -28.19 -2.90
CA GLN A 192 8.79 -29.15 -2.72
C GLN A 192 8.83 -30.21 -3.85
N LYS A 193 7.66 -30.68 -4.30
CA LYS A 193 7.58 -31.62 -5.43
C LYS A 193 8.06 -30.99 -6.72
N MET A 194 7.67 -29.74 -6.98
CA MET A 194 8.11 -28.98 -8.15
C MET A 194 9.63 -28.70 -8.11
N GLU A 195 10.19 -28.38 -6.94
CA GLU A 195 11.64 -28.21 -6.76
C GLU A 195 12.41 -29.49 -7.07
N LYS A 196 11.95 -30.64 -6.59
CA LYS A 196 12.56 -31.94 -6.93
C LYS A 196 12.53 -32.23 -8.43
N GLN A 197 11.40 -31.98 -9.09
CA GLN A 197 11.27 -32.16 -10.54
C GLN A 197 12.20 -31.23 -11.32
N MET A 198 12.34 -29.97 -10.89
CA MET A 198 13.28 -29.02 -11.49
C MET A 198 14.73 -29.46 -11.31
N GLU A 199 15.07 -30.05 -10.15
CA GLU A 199 16.43 -30.54 -9.88
C GLU A 199 16.76 -31.80 -10.70
N GLU A 200 15.80 -32.69 -10.93
CA GLU A 200 15.92 -33.82 -11.86
C GLU A 200 16.11 -33.36 -13.31
N GLN A 201 15.29 -32.42 -13.79
CA GLN A 201 15.43 -31.87 -15.14
C GLN A 201 16.81 -31.22 -15.33
N LYS A 202 17.32 -30.49 -14.33
CA LYS A 202 18.68 -29.93 -14.38
C LYS A 202 19.75 -31.00 -14.46
N LYS A 203 19.58 -32.17 -13.82
CA LYS A 203 20.55 -33.28 -13.90
C LYS A 203 20.54 -33.92 -15.28
N ILE A 204 19.36 -34.12 -15.87
CA ILE A 204 19.21 -34.66 -17.23
C ILE A 204 19.89 -33.74 -18.25
N VAL A 205 19.57 -32.44 -18.21
CA VAL A 205 20.19 -31.45 -19.11
C VAL A 205 21.70 -31.39 -18.92
N ARG A 206 22.22 -31.51 -17.69
CA ARG A 206 23.68 -31.58 -17.46
C ARG A 206 24.31 -32.84 -18.04
N GLN A 207 23.64 -33.98 -18.01
CA GLN A 207 24.15 -35.22 -18.59
C GLN A 207 24.11 -35.17 -20.13
N GLU A 208 23.05 -34.63 -20.73
CA GLU A 208 22.96 -34.42 -22.19
C GLU A 208 24.05 -33.49 -22.70
N VAL A 209 24.29 -32.36 -22.01
CA VAL A 209 25.38 -31.42 -22.36
C VAL A 209 26.78 -32.06 -22.23
N ILE A 210 26.97 -33.02 -21.32
CA ILE A 210 28.26 -33.74 -21.18
C ILE A 210 28.46 -34.74 -22.33
N VAL A 211 27.39 -35.40 -22.79
CA VAL A 211 27.44 -36.34 -23.92
C VAL A 211 27.74 -35.60 -25.23
N ASP A 212 27.15 -34.43 -25.45
CA ASP A 212 27.38 -33.59 -26.64
C ASP A 212 28.78 -32.96 -26.71
N VAL A 213 29.52 -32.92 -25.60
CA VAL A 213 30.90 -32.38 -25.54
C VAL A 213 31.96 -33.47 -25.75
N ILE A 214 31.60 -34.75 -25.65
CA ILE A 214 32.52 -35.89 -25.78
C ILE A 214 32.37 -36.61 -27.15
N ALA A 215 31.29 -36.35 -27.91
CA ALA A 215 31.13 -36.78 -29.29
C ALA A 215 31.81 -35.81 -30.28
#